data_AF-A0A1Y4TF66-F1
#
_entry.id   AF-A0A1Y4TF66-F1
#
_cell.length_a   1.000
_cell.length_b   1.000
_cell.length_c   1.000
_cell.angle_alpha   90.00
_cell.angle_beta   90.00
_cell.angle_gamma   90.00
#
_symmetry.space_group_name_H-M   'P 1'
#
loop_
_entity.id
_entity.type
_entity.pdbx_description
1 polymer ?
#
loop_
_entity_poly.entity_id
_entity_poly.type
_entity_poly.pdbx_seq_one_letter_code
_entity_poly.pdbx_strand_id
1 'polypeptide(L)'
;MCPTASSRPPTCSWANTGAAPRNKSASTNTEDINTVSKALKENYIIRIKSQIEQDGETEQVELMTRGSFTMREGSYYITYRETETTGYEGCVTTLKLAADSSRVAMLRFGPQSSQLIIEKGRRNLCHYETGYGSVTLGVTADSIECGLNAKGGVARFSYLLDGDVSTLISKNSLEVTVTHVN
;
A
#
# COMPACT_ATOMS: atom_id res chain seq x y z
N MET A 1 -12.55 31.51 21.62
CA MET A 1 -13.05 30.16 21.93
C MET A 1 -13.19 29.44 20.61
N CYS A 2 -12.19 28.63 20.22
CA CYS A 2 -12.21 27.91 18.95
C CYS A 2 -12.88 26.55 19.16
N PRO A 3 -13.80 26.11 18.28
CA PRO A 3 -14.41 24.80 18.39
C PRO A 3 -13.43 23.70 17.94
N THR A 4 -13.42 22.62 18.70
CA THR A 4 -12.72 21.35 18.49
C THR A 4 -13.12 20.69 17.17
N ALA A 5 -12.16 20.46 16.28
CA ALA A 5 -12.33 19.62 15.09
C ALA A 5 -12.17 18.15 15.49
N SER A 6 -13.18 17.33 15.19
CA SER A 6 -13.17 15.89 15.45
C SER A 6 -12.12 15.17 14.61
N SER A 7 -11.25 14.43 15.27
CA SER A 7 -10.31 13.47 14.69
C SER A 7 -11.07 12.27 14.12
N ARG A 8 -11.12 12.19 12.78
CA ARG A 8 -11.27 10.92 12.07
C ARG A 8 -10.21 10.92 10.96
N PRO A 9 -9.49 9.80 10.71
CA PRO A 9 -8.85 9.64 9.42
C PRO A 9 -9.93 9.78 8.33
N PRO A 10 -9.60 10.28 7.12
CA PRO A 10 -10.61 10.43 6.08
C PRO A 10 -11.15 9.04 5.73
N THR A 11 -12.26 8.66 6.35
CA THR A 11 -13.10 7.56 5.93
C THR A 11 -13.52 7.90 4.51
N CYS A 12 -13.14 7.06 3.55
CA CYS A 12 -13.48 7.24 2.14
C CYS A 12 -14.99 6.99 1.98
N SER A 13 -15.80 7.96 2.39
CA SER A 13 -17.25 7.94 2.31
C SER A 13 -17.69 8.96 1.28
N TRP A 14 -17.72 8.57 0.01
CA TRP A 14 -18.82 8.90 -0.89
C TRP A 14 -18.59 8.32 -2.29
N ALA A 15 -19.45 7.36 -2.63
CA ALA A 15 -19.87 7.18 -3.99
C ALA A 15 -20.70 8.40 -4.45
N ASN A 16 -20.55 8.75 -5.72
CA ASN A 16 -21.51 9.46 -6.57
C ASN A 16 -21.75 10.96 -6.33
N THR A 17 -21.00 11.81 -7.04
CA THR A 17 -21.52 12.91 -7.88
C THR A 17 -20.51 13.18 -8.99
N GLY A 18 -20.98 13.13 -10.24
CA GLY A 18 -20.13 13.26 -11.41
C GLY A 18 -19.68 14.69 -11.67
N ALA A 19 -18.42 14.85 -12.05
CA ALA A 19 -17.93 15.79 -13.07
C ALA A 19 -16.43 15.57 -13.24
N ALA A 20 -16.00 14.98 -14.36
CA ALA A 20 -14.59 14.85 -14.71
C ALA A 20 -14.08 16.11 -15.42
N PRO A 21 -12.95 16.72 -14.99
CA PRO A 21 -12.19 17.59 -15.87
C PRO A 21 -11.17 16.77 -16.68
N ARG A 22 -11.22 16.97 -18.00
CA ARG A 22 -10.20 16.52 -18.97
C ARG A 22 -8.98 17.45 -18.88
N ASN A 23 -7.76 16.93 -18.71
CA ASN A 23 -6.70 17.06 -19.73
C ASN A 23 -5.44 16.18 -19.48
N LYS A 24 -5.06 15.51 -20.57
CA LYS A 24 -3.78 14.95 -21.08
C LYS A 24 -2.49 15.33 -20.31
N SER A 25 -1.45 14.50 -20.16
CA SER A 25 -1.02 13.29 -20.86
C SER A 25 0.14 12.61 -20.11
N ALA A 26 0.04 11.30 -19.87
CA ALA A 26 1.18 10.39 -19.84
C ALA A 26 0.70 9.11 -20.52
N SER A 27 1.21 8.85 -21.73
CA SER A 27 0.89 7.65 -22.49
C SER A 27 1.57 6.45 -21.85
N THR A 28 0.91 5.82 -20.89
CA THR A 28 1.16 4.41 -20.56
C THR A 28 0.33 3.58 -21.54
N ASN A 29 1.03 2.80 -22.36
CA ASN A 29 0.45 1.99 -23.42
C ASN A 29 -0.63 1.07 -22.85
N THR A 30 -1.81 1.10 -23.48
CA THR A 30 -2.97 0.24 -23.15
C THR A 30 -2.64 -1.26 -23.24
N GLU A 31 -1.54 -1.63 -23.88
CA GLU A 31 -1.02 -3.00 -23.99
C GLU A 31 -0.44 -3.55 -22.67
N ASP A 32 0.13 -2.70 -21.81
CA ASP A 32 0.67 -3.12 -20.51
C ASP A 32 -0.45 -3.44 -19.51
N ILE A 33 -1.54 -2.69 -19.58
CA ILE A 33 -2.73 -2.85 -18.74
C ILE A 33 -3.42 -4.19 -19.04
N ASN A 34 -3.45 -4.58 -20.33
CA ASN A 34 -4.07 -5.83 -20.78
C ASN A 34 -3.17 -7.07 -20.55
N THR A 35 -1.89 -6.85 -20.21
CA THR A 35 -0.93 -7.92 -19.90
C THR A 35 -0.91 -8.24 -18.41
N VAL A 36 -1.16 -7.26 -17.53
CA VAL A 36 -1.29 -7.49 -16.07
C VAL A 36 -2.63 -8.12 -15.69
N SER A 37 -3.71 -7.83 -16.43
CA SER A 37 -5.00 -8.52 -16.31
C SER A 37 -4.97 -9.97 -16.84
N LYS A 38 -3.90 -10.34 -17.57
CA LYS A 38 -3.67 -11.70 -18.08
C LYS A 38 -3.26 -12.63 -16.94
N ALA A 39 -4.28 -13.17 -16.28
CA ALA A 39 -4.26 -14.28 -15.33
C ALA A 39 -3.29 -14.12 -14.15
N LEU A 40 -3.69 -13.30 -13.16
CA LEU A 40 -3.23 -13.50 -11.79
C LEU A 40 -3.49 -14.97 -11.42
N LYS A 41 -2.42 -15.75 -11.25
CA LYS A 41 -2.53 -17.10 -10.71
C LYS A 41 -2.80 -16.97 -9.22
N GLU A 42 -4.07 -16.87 -8.87
CA GLU A 42 -4.61 -16.69 -7.52
C GLU A 42 -4.48 -17.96 -6.67
N ASN A 43 -3.29 -18.56 -6.67
CA ASN A 43 -2.97 -19.82 -5.99
C ASN A 43 -2.49 -19.60 -4.55
N TYR A 44 -2.55 -18.36 -4.04
CA TYR A 44 -2.12 -18.04 -2.69
C TYR A 44 -3.22 -17.29 -1.94
N ILE A 45 -3.35 -17.59 -0.64
CA ILE A 45 -4.02 -16.72 0.31
C ILE A 45 -3.00 -15.71 0.81
N ILE A 46 -3.35 -14.44 0.70
CA ILE A 46 -2.61 -13.30 1.22
C ILE A 46 -3.39 -12.78 2.41
N ARG A 47 -2.74 -12.74 3.58
CA ARG A 47 -3.29 -12.15 4.80
C ARG A 47 -2.42 -10.98 5.21
N ILE A 48 -3.03 -9.81 5.36
CA ILE A 48 -2.35 -8.57 5.71
C ILE A 48 -2.98 -8.05 6.99
N LYS A 49 -2.16 -7.90 8.02
CA LYS A 49 -2.52 -7.18 9.24
C LYS A 49 -1.77 -5.86 9.23
N SER A 50 -2.49 -4.76 9.29
CA SER A 50 -1.91 -3.43 9.43
C SER A 50 -2.31 -2.82 10.76
N GLN A 51 -1.35 -2.20 11.43
CA GLN A 51 -1.55 -1.38 12.62
C GLN A 51 -1.09 0.04 12.32
N ILE A 52 -1.93 1.01 12.63
CA ILE A 52 -1.65 2.44 12.45
C ILE A 52 -1.73 3.09 13.83
N GLU A 53 -0.63 3.67 14.26
CA GLU A 53 -0.54 4.47 15.49
C GLU A 53 -0.46 5.95 15.11
N GLN A 54 -1.45 6.72 15.55
CA GLN A 54 -1.56 8.14 15.26
C GLN A 54 -2.21 8.85 16.45
N ASP A 55 -1.63 9.97 16.89
CA ASP A 55 -2.18 10.83 17.96
C ASP A 55 -2.55 10.09 19.26
N GLY A 56 -1.84 9.00 19.57
CA GLY A 56 -2.09 8.15 20.75
C GLY A 56 -3.19 7.11 20.56
N GLU A 57 -3.85 7.08 19.40
CA GLU A 57 -4.81 6.07 19.01
C GLU A 57 -4.13 4.97 18.19
N THR A 58 -4.65 3.74 18.28
CA THR A 58 -4.19 2.58 17.52
C THR A 58 -5.36 1.97 16.77
N GLU A 59 -5.26 1.96 15.45
CA GLU A 59 -6.20 1.30 14.54
C GLU A 59 -5.58 0.02 14.00
N GLN A 60 -6.38 -1.05 13.92
CA GLN A 60 -5.98 -2.32 13.31
C GLN A 60 -6.94 -2.69 12.20
N VAL A 61 -6.38 -3.05 11.04
CA VAL A 61 -7.13 -3.52 9.88
C VAL A 61 -6.54 -4.85 9.44
N GLU A 62 -7.42 -5.78 9.09
CA GLU A 62 -7.03 -7.09 8.58
C GLU A 62 -7.73 -7.39 7.26
N LEU A 63 -6.93 -7.74 6.25
CA LEU A 63 -7.38 -8.19 4.95
C LEU A 63 -6.97 -9.64 4.74
N MET A 64 -7.88 -10.47 4.24
CA MET A 64 -7.59 -11.79 3.71
C MET A 64 -8.15 -11.89 2.30
N THR A 65 -7.29 -12.16 1.33
CA THR A 65 -7.66 -12.16 -0.10
C THR A 65 -6.87 -13.22 -0.86
N ARG A 66 -7.33 -13.59 -2.05
CA ARG A 66 -6.53 -14.40 -2.96
C ARG A 66 -5.58 -13.51 -3.74
N GLY A 67 -4.42 -14.05 -4.05
CA GLY A 67 -3.40 -13.32 -4.80
C GLY A 67 -2.39 -14.24 -5.44
N SER A 68 -1.41 -13.61 -6.07
CA SER A 68 -0.27 -14.27 -6.68
C SER A 68 1.01 -13.94 -5.93
N PHE A 69 1.94 -14.88 -5.96
CA PHE A 69 3.24 -14.76 -5.33
C PHE A 69 4.32 -15.29 -6.26
N THR A 70 5.40 -14.52 -6.46
CA THR A 70 6.53 -14.92 -7.30
C THR A 70 7.83 -14.28 -6.81
N MET A 71 8.95 -14.92 -7.09
CA MET A 71 10.28 -14.38 -6.82
C MET A 71 10.98 -14.09 -8.14
N ARG A 72 11.54 -12.89 -8.29
CA ARG A 72 12.31 -12.46 -9.47
C ARG A 72 13.42 -11.53 -9.02
N GLU A 73 14.62 -11.70 -9.56
CA GLU A 73 15.74 -10.75 -9.38
C GLU A 73 16.03 -10.40 -7.89
N GLY A 74 16.03 -11.42 -7.01
CA GLY A 74 16.27 -11.21 -5.58
C GLY A 74 15.16 -10.46 -4.82
N SER A 75 13.98 -10.31 -5.43
CA SER A 75 12.80 -9.71 -4.80
C SER A 75 11.60 -10.64 -4.85
N TYR A 76 10.77 -10.57 -3.83
CA TYR A 76 9.46 -11.21 -3.76
C TYR A 76 8.38 -10.24 -4.20
N TYR A 77 7.42 -10.74 -4.96
CA TYR A 77 6.29 -9.99 -5.49
C TYR A 77 5.01 -10.65 -5.00
N ILE A 78 4.22 -9.90 -4.25
CA ILE A 78 2.89 -10.31 -3.79
C ILE A 78 1.89 -9.39 -4.45
N THR A 79 1.00 -9.93 -5.29
CA THR A 79 -0.02 -9.14 -5.98
C THR A 79 -1.40 -9.62 -5.60
N TYR A 80 -2.27 -8.70 -5.19
CA TYR A 80 -3.63 -9.00 -4.74
C TYR A 80 -4.60 -7.87 -5.12
N ARG A 81 -5.89 -8.19 -5.09
CA ARG A 81 -6.96 -7.19 -5.23
C ARG A 81 -7.32 -6.65 -3.87
N GLU A 82 -7.36 -5.33 -3.78
CA GLU A 82 -7.86 -4.60 -2.61
C GLU A 82 -9.39 -4.73 -2.53
N THR A 83 -9.91 -4.57 -1.32
CA THR A 83 -11.35 -4.62 -1.04
C THR A 83 -11.79 -3.33 -0.37
N GLU A 84 -13.10 -3.17 -0.17
CA GLU A 84 -13.64 -2.05 0.62
C GLU A 84 -13.07 -2.03 2.05
N THR A 85 -12.67 -3.18 2.61
CA THR A 85 -12.06 -3.29 3.95
C THR A 85 -10.82 -2.43 4.12
N THR A 86 -10.02 -2.26 3.06
CA THR A 86 -8.84 -1.40 3.06
C THR A 86 -9.12 -0.01 2.50
N GLY A 87 -10.34 0.24 2.01
CA GLY A 87 -10.75 1.51 1.39
C GLY A 87 -10.22 1.70 -0.03
N TYR A 88 -9.64 0.67 -0.66
CA TYR A 88 -9.04 0.73 -2.00
C TYR A 88 -9.71 -0.21 -3.00
N GLU A 89 -11.01 -0.45 -2.85
CA GLU A 89 -11.76 -1.34 -3.73
C GLU A 89 -11.53 -1.02 -5.22
N GLY A 90 -11.37 -2.07 -6.03
CA GLY A 90 -11.09 -1.93 -7.45
C GLY A 90 -9.61 -1.67 -7.77
N CYS A 91 -8.75 -1.48 -6.77
CA CYS A 91 -7.32 -1.42 -6.96
C CYS A 91 -6.66 -2.81 -6.92
N VAL A 92 -5.54 -2.94 -7.63
CA VAL A 92 -4.61 -4.05 -7.52
C VAL A 92 -3.34 -3.52 -6.87
N THR A 93 -2.94 -4.14 -5.76
CA THR A 93 -1.72 -3.79 -5.03
C THR A 93 -0.66 -4.85 -5.25
N THR A 94 0.56 -4.42 -5.54
CA THR A 94 1.75 -5.25 -5.61
C THR A 94 2.74 -4.80 -4.55
N LEU A 95 3.09 -5.70 -3.64
CA LEU A 95 4.21 -5.55 -2.73
C LEU A 95 5.45 -6.17 -3.35
N LYS A 96 6.49 -5.36 -3.55
CA LYS A 96 7.83 -5.81 -3.92
C LYS A 96 8.73 -5.73 -2.69
N LEU A 97 9.17 -6.88 -2.17
CA LEU A 97 10.04 -6.98 -1.01
C LEU A 97 11.42 -7.47 -1.45
N ALA A 98 12.47 -6.74 -1.11
CA ALA A 98 13.84 -7.21 -1.33
C ALA A 98 14.15 -8.36 -0.37
N ALA A 99 14.72 -9.47 -0.88
CA ALA A 99 15.00 -10.67 -0.08
C ALA A 99 16.02 -10.42 1.05
N ASP A 100 16.89 -9.42 0.89
CA ASP A 100 17.85 -8.98 1.90
C ASP A 100 17.22 -8.07 2.98
N SER A 101 15.91 -7.86 2.94
CA SER A 101 15.17 -6.98 3.85
C SER A 101 15.65 -5.52 3.83
N SER A 102 16.25 -5.05 2.73
CA SER A 102 16.70 -3.66 2.58
C SER A 102 15.56 -2.69 2.24
N ARG A 103 14.54 -3.18 1.52
CA ARG A 103 13.50 -2.34 0.91
C ARG A 103 12.17 -3.06 0.71
N VAL A 104 11.08 -2.31 0.85
CA VAL A 104 9.73 -2.67 0.42
C VAL A 104 9.18 -1.57 -0.48
N ALA A 105 8.54 -1.94 -1.58
CA ALA A 105 7.75 -1.03 -2.40
C ALA A 105 6.31 -1.53 -2.46
N MET A 106 5.35 -0.66 -2.18
CA MET A 106 3.93 -0.91 -2.37
C MET A 106 3.47 -0.10 -3.57
N LEU A 107 2.99 -0.79 -4.60
CA LEU A 107 2.52 -0.22 -5.84
C LEU A 107 1.03 -0.53 -5.97
N ARG A 108 0.20 0.50 -5.94
CA ARG A 108 -1.25 0.38 -6.09
C ARG A 108 -1.67 0.98 -7.43
N PHE A 109 -2.39 0.19 -8.21
CA PHE A 109 -2.93 0.59 -9.51
C PHE A 109 -4.46 0.46 -9.49
N GLY A 110 -5.15 1.44 -10.06
CA GLY A 110 -6.61 1.48 -10.07
C GLY A 110 -7.14 2.91 -9.91
N PRO A 111 -8.41 3.07 -9.49
CA PRO A 111 -9.04 4.37 -9.27
C PRO A 111 -8.28 5.27 -8.26
N GLN A 112 -7.59 4.66 -7.31
CA GLN A 112 -6.78 5.33 -6.28
C GLN A 112 -5.33 4.82 -6.34
N SER A 113 -4.64 5.11 -7.45
CA SER A 113 -3.25 4.71 -7.65
C SER A 113 -2.30 5.42 -6.69
N SER A 114 -1.31 4.70 -6.17
CA SER A 114 -0.27 5.26 -5.31
C SER A 114 1.00 4.42 -5.33
N GLN A 115 2.12 5.03 -4.97
CA GLN A 115 3.40 4.36 -4.81
C GLN A 115 4.04 4.78 -3.49
N LEU A 116 4.42 3.78 -2.70
CA LEU A 116 5.10 3.95 -1.42
C LEU A 116 6.40 3.15 -1.42
N ILE A 117 7.52 3.80 -1.09
CA ILE A 117 8.84 3.18 -1.01
C ILE A 117 9.36 3.29 0.42
N ILE A 118 9.66 2.14 1.02
CA ILE A 118 10.16 1.99 2.38
C ILE A 118 11.56 1.40 2.27
N GLU A 119 12.59 2.16 2.65
CA GLU A 119 13.99 1.76 2.47
C GLU A 119 14.81 2.08 3.73
N LYS A 120 15.59 1.10 4.19
CA LYS A 120 16.45 1.30 5.37
C LYS A 120 17.48 2.40 5.12
N GLY A 121 17.61 3.32 6.07
CA GLY A 121 18.59 4.41 6.01
C GLY A 121 18.27 5.51 4.98
N ARG A 122 17.09 5.51 4.35
CA ARG A 122 16.66 6.55 3.41
C ARG A 122 15.23 7.02 3.71
N ARG A 123 15.07 8.34 3.77
CA ARG A 123 13.74 8.98 3.71
C ARG A 123 13.32 9.13 2.26
N ASN A 124 12.21 8.51 1.90
CA ASN A 124 11.58 8.65 0.58
C ASN A 124 10.41 9.62 0.66
N LEU A 125 9.95 10.12 -0.49
CA LEU A 125 8.72 10.89 -0.60
C LEU A 125 7.66 10.03 -1.28
N CYS A 126 6.42 10.13 -0.82
CA CYS A 126 5.27 9.62 -1.55
C CYS A 126 4.25 10.74 -1.77
N HIS A 127 3.53 10.64 -2.88
CA HIS A 127 2.42 11.53 -3.20
C HIS A 127 1.13 10.80 -2.88
N TYR A 128 0.34 11.39 -1.99
CA TYR A 128 -0.94 10.87 -1.58
C TYR A 128 -2.04 11.77 -2.14
N GLU A 129 -2.85 11.23 -3.05
CA GLU A 129 -3.98 11.96 -3.59
C GLU A 129 -5.12 11.98 -2.57
N THR A 130 -5.48 13.18 -2.11
CA THR A 130 -6.69 13.39 -1.34
C THR A 130 -7.76 13.97 -2.25
N GLY A 131 -9.04 13.85 -1.87
CA GLY A 131 -10.14 14.50 -2.59
C GLY A 131 -10.02 16.04 -2.67
N TYR A 132 -9.05 16.64 -1.97
CA TYR A 132 -8.77 18.07 -1.93
C TYR A 132 -7.42 18.45 -2.60
N GLY A 133 -6.71 17.48 -3.18
CA GLY A 133 -5.41 17.67 -3.83
C GLY A 133 -4.34 16.69 -3.34
N SER A 134 -3.16 16.75 -3.95
CA SER A 134 -2.03 15.89 -3.60
C SER A 134 -1.29 16.41 -2.36
N VAL A 135 -1.03 15.51 -1.42
CA VAL A 135 -0.19 15.76 -0.24
C VAL A 135 1.11 15.00 -0.43
N THR A 136 2.24 15.68 -0.20
CA THR A 136 3.55 15.01 -0.20
C THR A 136 3.91 14.62 1.22
N LEU A 137 4.25 13.35 1.42
CA LEU A 137 4.60 12.80 2.72
C LEU A 137 6.01 12.21 2.67
N GLY A 138 6.74 12.38 3.77
CA GLY A 138 7.96 11.67 4.08
C GLY A 138 7.68 10.24 4.53
N VAL A 139 8.52 9.31 4.09
CA VAL A 139 8.43 7.89 4.40
C VAL A 139 9.79 7.41 4.87
N THR A 140 9.87 7.00 6.14
CA THR A 140 11.10 6.48 6.73
C THR A 140 10.88 5.07 7.25
N ALA A 141 11.76 4.14 6.87
CA ALA A 141 11.69 2.76 7.39
C ALA A 141 12.06 2.72 8.88
N ASP A 142 11.26 2.02 9.67
CA ASP A 142 11.53 1.69 11.07
C ASP A 142 12.09 0.27 11.18
N SER A 143 11.38 -0.72 10.61
CA SER A 143 11.85 -2.10 10.51
C SER A 143 11.46 -2.74 9.18
N ILE A 144 12.27 -3.67 8.69
CA ILE A 144 11.93 -4.53 7.55
C ILE A 144 12.55 -5.90 7.81
N GLU A 145 11.72 -6.94 7.77
CA GLU A 145 12.06 -8.34 7.95
C GLU A 145 11.33 -9.18 6.89
N CYS A 146 12.07 -9.81 5.98
CA CYS A 146 11.52 -10.66 4.95
C CYS A 146 11.79 -12.14 5.26
N GLY A 147 10.80 -12.86 5.77
CA GLY A 147 10.80 -14.31 5.98
C GLY A 147 10.08 -15.09 4.87
N LEU A 148 9.99 -14.53 3.67
CA LEU A 148 9.38 -15.18 2.51
C LEU A 148 10.37 -16.13 1.83
N ASN A 149 9.86 -17.22 1.27
CA ASN A 149 10.59 -18.16 0.42
C ASN A 149 9.70 -18.62 -0.74
N ALA A 150 10.17 -19.54 -1.60
CA ALA A 150 9.43 -19.99 -2.77
C ALA A 150 8.03 -20.59 -2.50
N LYS A 151 7.74 -21.03 -1.27
CA LYS A 151 6.45 -21.62 -0.86
C LYS A 151 5.52 -20.63 -0.15
N GLY A 152 5.95 -19.38 0.05
CA GLY A 152 5.27 -18.39 0.89
C GLY A 152 6.07 -18.07 2.15
N GLY A 153 5.39 -17.66 3.22
CA GLY A 153 6.02 -17.26 4.48
C GLY A 153 5.43 -15.97 5.03
N VAL A 154 6.21 -15.27 5.86
CA VAL A 154 5.78 -14.03 6.52
C VAL A 154 6.80 -12.93 6.28
N ALA A 155 6.33 -11.75 5.93
CA ALA A 155 7.13 -10.53 5.92
C ALA A 155 6.53 -9.52 6.89
N ARG A 156 7.40 -8.77 7.58
CA ARG A 156 7.02 -7.69 8.48
C ARG A 156 7.78 -6.43 8.11
N PHE A 157 7.10 -5.30 8.14
CA PHE A 157 7.76 -4.02 7.98
C PHE A 157 6.97 -2.93 8.68
N SER A 158 7.70 -1.94 9.21
CA SER A 158 7.14 -0.74 9.79
C SER A 158 7.78 0.50 9.19
N TYR A 159 7.00 1.57 9.09
CA TYR A 159 7.46 2.85 8.57
C TYR A 159 6.75 4.00 9.27
N LEU A 160 7.43 5.13 9.28
CA LEU A 160 6.92 6.41 9.77
C LEU A 160 6.47 7.25 8.58
N LEU A 161 5.33 7.92 8.74
CA LEU A 161 4.90 8.99 7.86
C LEU A 161 5.13 10.33 8.56
N ASP A 162 5.75 11.27 7.86
CA ASP A 162 6.01 12.61 8.37
C ASP A 162 5.69 13.70 7.34
N GLY A 163 5.28 14.87 7.81
CA GLY A 163 5.03 16.05 6.96
C GLY A 163 6.29 16.86 6.67
N ASP A 164 6.14 17.96 5.92
CA ASP A 164 7.24 18.86 5.50
C ASP A 164 8.04 19.46 6.68
N VAL A 165 7.47 19.52 7.89
CA VAL A 165 8.12 20.11 9.09
C VAL A 165 8.56 19.06 10.10
N SER A 166 8.89 17.84 9.67
CA SER A 166 9.31 16.71 10.54
C SER A 166 8.29 16.31 11.62
N THR A 167 7.04 16.73 11.46
CA THR A 167 5.94 16.31 12.32
C THR A 167 5.60 14.86 11.99
N LEU A 168 5.75 13.98 12.98
CA LEU A 168 5.30 12.60 12.87
C LEU A 168 3.78 12.59 12.72
N ILE A 169 3.31 12.00 11.62
CA ILE A 169 1.88 11.83 11.33
C ILE A 169 1.43 10.48 11.87
N SER A 170 2.13 9.41 11.51
CA SER A 170 1.78 8.07 11.99
C SER A 170 2.95 7.10 11.95
N LYS A 171 2.87 6.07 12.79
CA LYS A 171 3.66 4.85 12.69
C LYS A 171 2.77 3.73 12.14
N ASN A 172 3.19 3.12 11.04
CA ASN A 172 2.46 2.08 10.35
C ASN A 172 3.27 0.79 10.43
N SER A 173 2.63 -0.32 10.80
CA SER A 173 3.25 -1.64 10.86
C SER A 173 2.40 -2.64 10.10
N LEU A 174 3.02 -3.43 9.23
CA LEU A 174 2.35 -4.46 8.44
C LEU A 174 2.99 -5.82 8.66
N GLU A 175 2.14 -6.84 8.84
CA GLU A 175 2.49 -8.26 8.75
C GLU A 175 1.76 -8.87 7.56
N VAL A 176 2.53 -9.40 6.61
CA VAL A 176 2.02 -10.02 5.39
C VAL A 176 2.34 -11.51 5.42
N THR A 177 1.31 -12.34 5.47
CA THR A 177 1.42 -13.80 5.40
C THR A 177 0.97 -14.31 4.04
N VAL A 178 1.77 -15.17 3.44
CA VAL A 178 1.53 -15.77 2.11
C VAL A 178 1.46 -17.28 2.26
N THR A 179 0.33 -17.87 1.89
CA THR A 179 0.09 -19.32 2.02
C THR A 179 -0.39 -19.89 0.69
N HIS A 180 0.29 -20.92 0.17
CA HIS A 180 -0.15 -21.62 -1.04
C HIS A 180 -1.49 -22.34 -0.81
N VAL A 181 -2.37 -22.29 -1.80
CA VAL A 181 -3.64 -23.02 -1.85
C VAL A 181 -3.43 -24.24 -2.75
N ASN A 182 -3.59 -25.42 -2.16
CA ASN A 182 -3.53 -26.70 -2.87
C ASN A 182 -4.76 -26.93 -3.75
#